data_AF-A0A7S0RA28-F1
#
_entry.id   AF-A0A7S0RA28-F1
#
_cell.length_a   1.000
_cell.length_b   1.000
_cell.length_c   1.000
_cell.angle_alpha   90.00
_cell.angle_beta   90.00
_cell.angle_gamma   90.00
#
_symmetry.space_group_name_H-M   'P 1'
#
loop_
_entity.id
_entity.type
_entity.pdbx_description
1 polymer ?
#
loop_
_entity_poly.entity_id
_entity_poly.type
_entity_poly.pdbx_seq_one_letter_code
_entity_poly.pdbx_strand_id
1 'polypeptide(L)'
;MMFPFEPKRTVPGFENYPRQSLFAYNGNIKMGILPLLFFQNGHTYFTQKLHERRNIVPYVVHATYQYGDGALFPFGKRQRMREAGLWQMDGEEYTAGRFLAVSWAGATRPEFRETMDVDSRVATRHHFDEDKYRRKTVRNLLAMAHLLNRTLIMPRMLCYVDHMWKEMRAGRFAGAYSMSLPFDCPMDYVFDLQRFFENAPPQLNFREPEFLNRLPPDLEQSRAFVHVVPRGQALEDPSLPAAVVRGGRKVPASAAHSGMTASQVLQHLDKYKDVRVLELSKAVDAFCGWDTPSENKWFDNLVRHPMRKKWEFKYMETGQEAQPKYKYWVPYPEFEWMNGFDDVEELTTAYRWPECSKRA
;
A
#
# COMPACT_ATOMS: atom_id res chain seq x y z
N MET A 1 29.43 28.91 -23.33
CA MET A 1 30.13 29.80 -22.38
C MET A 1 30.10 29.14 -21.01
N MET A 2 31.26 28.66 -20.54
CA MET A 2 31.44 28.26 -19.14
C MET A 2 31.53 29.53 -18.31
N PHE A 3 30.64 29.69 -17.34
CA PHE A 3 30.72 30.79 -16.37
C PHE A 3 31.76 30.41 -15.30
N PRO A 4 32.77 31.26 -15.05
CA PRO A 4 33.73 31.00 -13.98
C PRO A 4 33.03 31.20 -12.62
N PHE A 5 32.91 30.14 -11.84
CA PHE A 5 32.41 30.21 -10.47
C PHE A 5 33.52 30.75 -9.54
N GLU A 6 33.33 31.93 -8.96
CA GLU A 6 34.21 32.40 -7.89
C GLU A 6 34.05 31.53 -6.61
N PRO A 7 35.14 31.26 -5.88
CA PRO A 7 35.09 30.47 -4.66
C PRO A 7 34.91 31.34 -3.40
N LYS A 8 33.99 30.88 -2.52
CA LYS A 8 34.04 30.91 -1.04
C LYS A 8 33.48 32.14 -0.29
N ARG A 9 32.28 31.97 0.27
CA ARG A 9 31.97 32.27 1.68
C ARG A 9 31.14 31.10 2.24
N THR A 10 31.74 30.28 3.09
CA THR A 10 31.04 29.18 3.77
C THR A 10 30.61 29.65 5.15
N VAL A 11 29.43 29.25 5.62
CA VAL A 11 29.01 29.48 7.00
C VAL A 11 29.88 28.60 7.90
N PRO A 12 30.48 29.13 8.99
CA PRO A 12 31.30 28.34 9.90
C PRO A 12 30.54 27.11 10.41
N GLY A 13 31.14 25.91 10.29
CA GLY A 13 30.55 24.62 10.68
C GLY A 13 29.90 23.81 9.55
N PHE A 14 29.87 24.34 8.32
CA PHE A 14 29.31 23.65 7.14
C PHE A 14 30.32 23.46 6.00
N GLU A 15 31.62 23.49 6.30
CA GLU A 15 32.71 23.44 5.31
C GLU A 15 32.74 22.15 4.48
N ASN A 16 32.17 21.07 5.01
CA ASN A 16 32.14 19.74 4.39
C ASN A 16 30.81 19.40 3.69
N TYR A 17 29.82 20.30 3.70
CA TYR A 17 28.54 20.08 3.02
C TYR A 17 28.53 20.80 1.66
N PRO A 18 28.00 20.17 0.59
CA PRO A 18 27.89 20.84 -0.72
C PRO A 18 27.15 22.17 -0.55
N ARG A 19 27.71 23.25 -1.12
CA ARG A 19 27.27 24.64 -0.91
C ARG A 19 25.74 24.75 -1.01
N GLN A 20 25.08 25.07 0.10
CA GLN A 20 23.61 25.21 0.16
C GLN A 20 23.11 26.55 -0.41
N SER A 21 24.02 27.47 -0.75
CA SER A 21 23.66 28.71 -1.43
C SER A 21 24.74 29.17 -2.41
N LEU A 22 24.31 29.77 -3.50
CA LEU A 22 25.15 30.28 -4.58
C LEU A 22 24.61 31.61 -5.10
N PHE A 23 25.50 32.47 -5.57
CA PHE A 23 25.11 33.72 -6.22
C PHE A 23 25.05 33.53 -7.74
N ALA A 24 23.99 34.01 -8.37
CA ALA A 24 23.77 34.04 -9.80
C ALA A 24 23.50 35.48 -10.28
N TYR A 25 23.47 35.67 -11.59
CA TYR A 25 23.25 36.97 -12.23
C TYR A 25 24.18 38.07 -11.69
N ASN A 26 25.49 37.87 -11.85
CA ASN A 26 26.55 38.79 -11.40
C ASN A 26 26.43 39.18 -9.92
N GLY A 27 26.05 38.25 -9.05
CA GLY A 27 25.95 38.51 -7.61
C GLY A 27 24.60 39.06 -7.14
N ASN A 28 23.68 39.37 -8.06
CA ASN A 28 22.40 40.01 -7.71
C ASN A 28 21.32 39.04 -7.25
N ILE A 29 21.45 37.74 -7.55
CA ILE A 29 20.50 36.72 -7.11
C ILE A 29 21.22 35.74 -6.20
N LYS A 30 20.71 35.57 -4.98
CA LYS A 30 21.15 34.49 -4.08
C LYS A 30 20.19 33.32 -4.20
N MET A 31 20.68 32.19 -4.69
CA MET A 31 19.94 30.94 -4.78
C MET A 31 20.37 30.01 -3.65
N GLY A 32 19.47 29.15 -3.18
CA GLY A 32 19.78 28.14 -2.17
C GLY A 32 19.07 26.83 -2.43
N ILE A 33 19.71 25.73 -2.03
CA ILE A 33 19.12 24.39 -2.09
C ILE A 33 18.51 24.11 -0.73
N LEU A 34 17.21 23.83 -0.71
CA LEU A 34 16.51 23.49 0.51
C LEU A 34 16.95 22.10 1.02
N PRO A 35 17.30 21.97 2.30
CA PRO A 35 17.80 20.70 2.85
C PRO A 35 16.70 19.63 2.87
N LEU A 36 17.00 18.48 2.25
CA LEU A 36 16.04 17.38 2.09
C LEU A 36 15.43 16.89 3.41
N LEU A 37 16.17 16.95 4.52
CA LEU A 37 15.66 16.54 5.83
C LEU A 37 14.45 17.35 6.27
N PHE A 38 14.38 18.63 5.89
CA PHE A 38 13.32 19.55 6.30
C PHE A 38 12.32 19.86 5.19
N PHE A 39 12.69 19.64 3.93
CA PHE A 39 11.84 19.86 2.75
C PHE A 39 11.74 18.56 1.97
N GLN A 40 11.02 17.59 2.53
CA GLN A 40 10.95 16.23 2.00
C GLN A 40 10.01 16.17 0.79
N ASN A 41 10.43 15.44 -0.23
CA ASN A 41 9.58 15.07 -1.35
C ASN A 41 8.80 13.78 -1.05
N GLY A 42 7.88 13.40 -1.93
CA GLY A 42 6.97 12.29 -1.67
C GLY A 42 7.67 10.94 -1.52
N HIS A 43 8.74 10.67 -2.27
CA HIS A 43 9.53 9.46 -2.08
C HIS A 43 10.22 9.46 -0.70
N THR A 44 10.84 10.57 -0.32
CA THR A 44 11.59 10.66 0.94
C THR A 44 10.69 10.66 2.19
N TYR A 45 9.51 11.26 2.09
CA TYR A 45 8.56 11.33 3.18
C TYR A 45 7.70 10.06 3.27
N PHE A 46 6.98 9.72 2.20
CA PHE A 46 5.95 8.67 2.24
C PHE A 46 6.51 7.25 2.06
N THR A 47 7.50 7.08 1.19
CA THR A 47 8.05 5.74 0.87
C THR A 47 9.22 5.40 1.79
N GLN A 48 10.20 6.29 1.87
CA GLN A 48 11.41 6.12 2.67
C GLN A 48 11.22 6.42 4.16
N LYS A 49 10.12 7.08 4.56
CA LYS A 49 9.86 7.52 5.94
C LYS A 49 11.09 8.18 6.59
N LEU A 50 11.77 9.06 5.84
CA LEU A 50 13.06 9.61 6.24
C LEU A 50 12.96 10.43 7.54
N HIS A 51 11.84 11.13 7.74
CA HIS A 51 11.54 11.87 8.95
C HIS A 51 11.50 10.96 10.19
N GLU A 52 10.88 9.78 10.10
CA GLU A 52 10.87 8.79 11.19
C GLU A 52 12.28 8.23 11.44
N ARG A 53 12.98 7.81 10.38
CA ARG A 53 14.33 7.22 10.49
C ARG A 53 15.38 8.18 11.04
N ARG A 54 15.17 9.49 10.90
CA ARG A 54 16.06 10.54 11.40
C ARG A 54 15.52 11.25 12.63
N ASN A 55 14.32 10.91 13.09
CA ASN A 55 13.63 11.56 14.19
C ASN A 55 13.58 13.10 14.03
N ILE A 56 13.14 13.56 12.85
CA ILE A 56 13.05 14.98 12.49
C ILE A 56 11.62 15.27 12.03
N VAL A 57 11.09 16.43 12.40
CA VAL A 57 9.84 16.95 11.84
C VAL A 57 10.17 17.85 10.64
N PRO A 58 9.77 17.50 9.40
CA PRO A 58 10.02 18.35 8.26
C PRO A 58 9.13 19.60 8.28
N TYR A 59 9.64 20.71 7.75
CA TYR A 59 8.86 21.94 7.56
C TYR A 59 7.86 21.81 6.41
N VAL A 60 8.24 21.10 5.35
CA VAL A 60 7.42 20.95 4.15
C VAL A 60 7.47 19.51 3.65
N VAL A 61 6.30 19.03 3.25
CA VAL A 61 6.13 17.78 2.50
C VAL A 61 5.59 18.12 1.13
N HIS A 62 6.40 17.91 0.10
CA HIS A 62 5.98 18.08 -1.28
C HIS A 62 5.62 16.72 -1.88
N ALA A 63 4.35 16.49 -2.20
CA ALA A 63 3.93 15.29 -2.93
C ALA A 63 4.41 15.34 -4.40
N THR A 64 5.66 14.93 -4.61
CA THR A 64 6.23 14.48 -5.90
C THR A 64 6.66 13.01 -5.82
N TYR A 65 6.87 12.37 -6.97
CA TYR A 65 7.20 10.94 -7.06
C TYR A 65 6.09 10.01 -6.54
N GLN A 66 4.84 10.43 -6.72
CA GLN A 66 3.64 9.61 -6.55
C GLN A 66 2.90 9.48 -7.88
N TYR A 67 2.03 8.49 -7.94
CA TYR A 67 1.30 8.05 -9.13
C TYR A 67 -0.20 8.16 -8.89
N GLY A 68 -1.00 7.82 -9.91
CA GLY A 68 -2.45 7.67 -9.76
C GLY A 68 -3.23 8.99 -9.75
N ASP A 69 -2.60 10.13 -10.06
CA ASP A 69 -3.32 11.37 -10.36
C ASP A 69 -4.03 11.23 -11.72
N GLY A 70 -5.28 11.68 -11.79
CA GLY A 70 -6.02 11.80 -13.05
C GLY A 70 -5.78 13.18 -13.69
N ALA A 71 -6.22 13.33 -14.94
CA ALA A 71 -6.08 14.61 -15.67
C ALA A 71 -6.79 15.78 -14.99
N LEU A 72 -7.88 15.50 -14.27
CA LEU A 72 -8.75 16.50 -13.65
C LEU A 72 -8.65 16.55 -12.12
N PHE A 73 -8.05 15.54 -11.49
CA PHE A 73 -8.02 15.46 -10.03
C PHE A 73 -6.79 14.70 -9.50
N PRO A 74 -6.09 15.23 -8.46
CA PRO A 74 -4.88 14.63 -7.93
C PRO A 74 -5.16 13.51 -6.91
N PHE A 75 -5.77 12.41 -7.37
CA PHE A 75 -6.18 11.31 -6.50
C PHE A 75 -5.03 10.71 -5.70
N GLY A 76 -3.87 10.52 -6.34
CA GLY A 76 -2.67 9.96 -5.72
C GLY A 76 -2.09 10.85 -4.65
N LYS A 77 -1.92 12.14 -4.93
CA LYS A 77 -1.42 13.11 -3.93
C LYS A 77 -2.35 13.20 -2.73
N ARG A 78 -3.66 13.27 -2.95
CA ARG A 78 -4.64 13.28 -1.85
C ARG A 78 -4.54 11.99 -1.03
N GLN A 79 -4.47 10.84 -1.69
CA GLN A 79 -4.39 9.56 -0.99
C GLN A 79 -3.12 9.43 -0.16
N ARG A 80 -1.95 9.85 -0.69
CA ARG A 80 -0.70 9.90 0.06
C ARG A 80 -0.78 10.73 1.33
N MET A 81 -1.38 11.91 1.21
CA MET A 81 -1.56 12.79 2.37
C MET A 81 -2.51 12.16 3.40
N ARG A 82 -3.56 11.46 2.98
CA ARG A 82 -4.45 10.71 3.88
C ARG A 82 -3.72 9.54 4.56
N GLU A 83 -3.02 8.71 3.79
CA GLU A 83 -2.20 7.60 4.28
C GLU A 83 -1.18 8.05 5.34
N ALA A 84 -0.64 9.25 5.20
CA ALA A 84 0.29 9.84 6.15
C ALA A 84 -0.36 10.66 7.28
N GLY A 85 -1.69 10.76 7.32
CA GLY A 85 -2.41 11.60 8.29
C GLY A 85 -2.19 13.10 8.15
N LEU A 86 -1.69 13.56 7.00
CA LEU A 86 -1.46 14.98 6.69
C LEU A 86 -2.67 15.67 6.03
N TRP A 87 -3.64 14.90 5.55
CA TRP A 87 -4.85 15.45 4.94
C TRP A 87 -5.88 15.87 5.99
N GLN A 88 -6.23 17.15 6.02
CA GLN A 88 -7.12 17.75 7.03
C GLN A 88 -8.46 18.23 6.48
N MET A 89 -8.73 18.02 5.19
CA MET A 89 -9.90 18.58 4.52
C MET A 89 -11.12 17.64 4.52
N ASP A 90 -11.04 16.49 5.18
CA ASP A 90 -12.14 15.54 5.25
C ASP A 90 -13.15 15.96 6.33
N GLY A 91 -14.45 15.94 6.01
CA GLY A 91 -15.53 16.30 6.94
C GLY A 91 -15.98 15.14 7.83
N GLU A 92 -17.03 15.38 8.63
CA GLU A 92 -17.60 14.38 9.57
C GLU A 92 -18.10 13.11 8.85
N GLU A 93 -18.52 13.24 7.59
CA GLU A 93 -18.90 12.11 6.73
C GLU A 93 -17.78 11.08 6.56
N TYR A 94 -16.51 11.49 6.76
CA TYR A 94 -15.37 10.60 6.64
C TYR A 94 -15.34 9.55 7.77
N THR A 95 -15.81 9.91 8.95
CA THR A 95 -15.90 9.02 10.13
C THR A 95 -17.31 8.48 10.34
N ALA A 96 -18.28 8.97 9.58
CA ALA A 96 -19.65 8.47 9.60
C ALA A 96 -19.74 7.04 9.05
N GLY A 97 -20.64 6.25 9.63
CA GLY A 97 -20.97 4.91 9.13
C GLY A 97 -20.19 3.78 9.79
N ARG A 98 -20.26 2.61 9.15
CA ARG A 98 -19.72 1.35 9.68
C ARG A 98 -18.57 0.88 8.80
N PHE A 99 -17.57 0.29 9.43
CA PHE A 99 -16.30 -0.08 8.83
C PHE A 99 -16.05 -1.57 8.95
N LEU A 100 -15.41 -2.12 7.92
CA LEU A 100 -14.81 -3.45 7.94
C LEU A 100 -13.29 -3.29 7.83
N ALA A 101 -12.54 -4.00 8.65
CA ALA A 101 -11.08 -4.02 8.61
C ALA A 101 -10.55 -5.45 8.72
N VAL A 102 -9.26 -5.61 8.48
CA VAL A 102 -8.52 -6.84 8.81
C VAL A 102 -7.33 -6.49 9.69
N SER A 103 -6.97 -7.40 10.59
CA SER A 103 -5.79 -7.26 11.42
C SER A 103 -4.53 -7.18 10.56
N TRP A 104 -3.50 -6.47 11.05
CA TRP A 104 -2.22 -6.34 10.36
C TRP A 104 -1.58 -7.70 10.05
N ALA A 105 -1.66 -8.66 10.96
CA ALA A 105 -1.11 -10.00 10.76
C ALA A 105 -1.84 -10.80 9.67
N GLY A 106 -3.11 -10.51 9.39
CA GLY A 106 -3.88 -11.12 8.30
C GLY A 106 -3.98 -10.28 7.04
N ALA A 107 -3.34 -9.10 7.03
CA ALA A 107 -3.34 -8.17 5.91
C ALA A 107 -2.26 -8.51 4.88
N THR A 108 -1.11 -9.02 5.33
CA THR A 108 0.10 -9.25 4.55
C THR A 108 0.59 -10.69 4.71
N ARG A 109 1.51 -11.13 3.84
CA ARG A 109 2.31 -12.34 4.16
C ARG A 109 3.21 -12.05 5.37
N PRO A 110 3.78 -13.10 6.01
CA PRO A 110 4.83 -12.91 7.01
C PRO A 110 5.93 -12.00 6.46
N GLU A 111 6.20 -10.90 7.17
CA GLU A 111 7.17 -9.90 6.76
C GLU A 111 8.57 -10.52 6.72
N PHE A 112 9.24 -10.41 5.58
CA PHE A 112 10.62 -10.84 5.37
C PHE A 112 11.47 -9.62 5.10
N ARG A 113 12.55 -9.40 5.86
CA ARG A 113 13.42 -8.23 5.62
C ARG A 113 14.50 -8.56 4.61
N GLU A 114 14.54 -7.80 3.52
CA GLU A 114 15.60 -7.93 2.52
C GLU A 114 16.90 -7.33 3.01
N THR A 115 18.01 -7.90 2.51
CA THR A 115 19.32 -7.29 2.68
C THR A 115 19.46 -6.03 1.81
N MET A 116 20.49 -5.23 2.10
CA MET A 116 20.77 -4.01 1.31
C MET A 116 21.31 -4.33 -0.09
N ASP A 117 21.85 -5.54 -0.27
CA ASP A 117 22.47 -6.06 -1.48
C ASP A 117 21.65 -7.16 -2.16
N VAL A 118 20.37 -7.31 -1.80
CA VAL A 118 19.46 -8.29 -2.41
C VAL A 118 19.46 -8.17 -3.94
N ASP A 119 19.50 -9.31 -4.64
CA ASP A 119 19.26 -9.35 -6.08
C ASP A 119 17.84 -8.87 -6.37
N SER A 120 17.70 -7.88 -7.23
CA SER A 120 16.42 -7.25 -7.57
C SER A 120 15.38 -8.25 -8.06
N ARG A 121 15.79 -9.37 -8.68
CA ARG A 121 14.88 -10.45 -9.11
C ARG A 121 14.32 -11.25 -7.95
N VAL A 122 15.08 -11.41 -6.86
CA VAL A 122 14.58 -11.98 -5.61
C VAL A 122 13.54 -11.04 -4.98
N ALA A 123 13.90 -9.78 -4.79
CA ALA A 123 13.01 -8.77 -4.20
C ALA A 123 11.69 -8.62 -4.99
N THR A 124 11.77 -8.68 -6.33
CA THR A 124 10.59 -8.66 -7.20
C THR A 124 9.69 -9.87 -7.03
N ARG A 125 10.25 -11.08 -6.88
CA ARG A 125 9.44 -12.28 -6.62
C ARG A 125 8.68 -12.16 -5.31
N HIS A 126 9.34 -11.67 -4.26
CA HIS A 126 8.66 -11.37 -3.00
C HIS A 126 7.58 -10.29 -3.15
N HIS A 127 7.84 -9.25 -3.96
CA HIS A 127 6.85 -8.23 -4.31
C HIS A 127 5.61 -8.84 -4.96
N PHE A 128 5.78 -9.73 -5.95
CA PHE A 128 4.66 -10.37 -6.64
C PHE A 128 3.90 -11.36 -5.78
N ASP A 129 4.58 -12.12 -4.93
CA ASP A 129 3.89 -12.98 -3.97
C ASP A 129 3.03 -12.17 -3.00
N GLU A 130 3.55 -11.05 -2.49
CA GLU A 130 2.82 -10.13 -1.63
C GLU A 130 1.65 -9.48 -2.39
N ASP A 131 1.85 -9.07 -3.64
CA ASP A 131 0.80 -8.52 -4.50
C ASP A 131 -0.34 -9.53 -4.71
N LYS A 132 -0.01 -10.80 -4.97
CA LYS A 132 -0.98 -11.89 -5.11
C LYS A 132 -1.79 -12.11 -3.84
N TYR A 133 -1.14 -12.08 -2.67
CA TYR A 133 -1.81 -12.17 -1.38
C TYR A 133 -2.73 -10.96 -1.15
N ARG A 134 -2.19 -9.74 -1.29
CA ARG A 134 -2.92 -8.48 -1.13
C ARG A 134 -4.15 -8.41 -2.01
N ARG A 135 -4.06 -8.77 -3.30
CA ARG A 135 -5.21 -8.74 -4.21
C ARG A 135 -6.33 -9.66 -3.72
N LYS A 136 -6.01 -10.87 -3.25
CA LYS A 136 -7.00 -11.77 -2.67
C LYS A 136 -7.60 -11.20 -1.39
N THR A 137 -6.77 -10.66 -0.50
CA THR A 137 -7.20 -10.00 0.75
C THR A 137 -8.17 -8.86 0.46
N VAL A 138 -7.77 -7.88 -0.37
CA VAL A 138 -8.57 -6.69 -0.68
C VAL A 138 -9.84 -7.06 -1.42
N ARG A 139 -9.79 -7.97 -2.40
CA ARG A 139 -10.99 -8.43 -3.13
C ARG A 139 -12.02 -9.05 -2.17
N ASN A 140 -11.59 -9.93 -1.28
CA ASN A 140 -12.47 -10.56 -0.30
C ASN A 140 -13.04 -9.54 0.68
N LEU A 141 -12.21 -8.58 1.12
CA LEU A 141 -12.65 -7.52 2.00
C LEU A 141 -13.65 -6.57 1.35
N LEU A 142 -13.44 -6.17 0.09
CA LEU A 142 -14.38 -5.35 -0.66
C LEU A 142 -15.72 -6.08 -0.82
N ALA A 143 -15.69 -7.39 -1.06
CA ALA A 143 -16.91 -8.20 -1.18
C ALA A 143 -17.68 -8.26 0.14
N MET A 144 -16.99 -8.58 1.24
CA MET A 144 -17.61 -8.60 2.57
C MET A 144 -18.07 -7.22 3.02
N ALA A 145 -17.31 -6.16 2.74
CA ALA A 145 -17.68 -4.78 3.03
C ALA A 145 -18.98 -4.41 2.30
N HIS A 146 -19.08 -4.76 1.02
CA HIS A 146 -20.28 -4.57 0.22
C HIS A 146 -21.48 -5.33 0.81
N LEU A 147 -21.34 -6.63 1.09
CA LEU A 147 -22.40 -7.47 1.67
C LEU A 147 -22.91 -6.93 3.01
N LEU A 148 -21.99 -6.51 3.88
CA LEU A 148 -22.31 -6.04 5.22
C LEU A 148 -22.72 -4.56 5.27
N ASN A 149 -22.76 -3.88 4.13
CA ASN A 149 -22.97 -2.43 4.01
C ASN A 149 -22.02 -1.64 4.94
N ARG A 150 -20.72 -1.89 4.76
CA ARG A 150 -19.61 -1.27 5.48
C ARG A 150 -18.63 -0.64 4.50
N THR A 151 -18.01 0.46 4.91
CA THR A 151 -16.84 1.02 4.22
C THR A 151 -15.61 0.19 4.57
N LEU A 152 -14.79 -0.16 3.57
CA LEU A 152 -13.57 -0.91 3.83
C LEU A 152 -12.49 0.03 4.39
N ILE A 153 -11.90 -0.29 5.54
CA ILE A 153 -10.58 0.24 5.88
C ILE A 153 -9.55 -0.64 5.19
N MET A 154 -8.81 -0.07 4.24
CA MET A 154 -7.85 -0.82 3.44
C MET A 154 -6.83 -1.52 4.35
N PRO A 155 -6.43 -2.75 4.02
CA PRO A 155 -5.42 -3.46 4.80
C PRO A 155 -4.06 -2.75 4.73
N ARG A 156 -3.20 -2.95 5.74
CA ARG A 156 -1.76 -2.68 5.59
C ARG A 156 -1.23 -3.46 4.38
N MET A 157 -0.35 -2.85 3.61
CA MET A 157 0.24 -3.45 2.42
C MET A 157 1.76 -3.34 2.48
N LEU A 158 2.48 -4.31 1.93
CA LEU A 158 3.93 -4.27 1.87
C LEU A 158 4.42 -4.23 0.43
N CYS A 159 5.55 -3.56 0.21
CA CYS A 159 6.25 -3.54 -1.05
C CYS A 159 7.72 -3.88 -0.85
N TYR A 160 8.18 -4.86 -1.63
CA TYR A 160 9.56 -5.35 -1.64
C TYR A 160 10.39 -4.73 -2.76
N VAL A 161 9.79 -3.89 -3.58
CA VAL A 161 10.45 -3.14 -4.64
C VAL A 161 9.80 -1.77 -4.71
N ASP A 162 10.62 -0.76 -4.96
CA ASP A 162 10.18 0.59 -5.24
C ASP A 162 9.34 0.67 -6.52
N HIS A 163 8.53 1.72 -6.66
CA HIS A 163 7.84 2.00 -7.92
C HIS A 163 8.40 3.28 -8.51
N MET A 164 9.27 3.15 -9.51
CA MET A 164 9.84 4.28 -10.22
C MET A 164 9.95 4.01 -11.72
N TRP A 165 9.78 5.04 -12.56
CA TRP A 165 10.01 4.97 -14.01
C TRP A 165 11.50 4.89 -14.39
N LYS A 166 12.38 4.96 -13.39
CA LYS A 166 13.82 5.10 -13.53
C LYS A 166 14.51 3.88 -12.92
N GLU A 167 15.79 3.73 -13.21
CA GLU A 167 16.55 2.56 -12.83
C GLU A 167 16.63 2.34 -11.31
N MET A 168 16.61 1.07 -10.92
CA MET A 168 16.69 0.61 -9.54
C MET A 168 17.86 -0.35 -9.34
N ARG A 169 18.35 -0.38 -8.10
CA ARG A 169 19.34 -1.35 -7.61
C ARG A 169 18.87 -1.89 -6.27
N ALA A 170 19.00 -3.19 -6.08
CA ALA A 170 18.50 -3.97 -4.96
C ALA A 170 17.03 -3.66 -4.65
N GLY A 171 16.19 -3.57 -5.68
CA GLY A 171 14.78 -3.20 -5.56
C GLY A 171 14.51 -1.75 -5.09
N ARG A 172 15.51 -0.86 -5.09
CA ARG A 172 15.40 0.51 -4.56
C ARG A 172 15.72 1.55 -5.63
N PHE A 173 15.04 2.69 -5.55
CA PHE A 173 15.34 3.83 -6.41
C PHE A 173 16.76 4.38 -6.19
N ALA A 174 17.38 4.92 -7.23
CA ALA A 174 18.70 5.53 -7.17
C ALA A 174 18.79 6.63 -6.10
N GLY A 175 19.80 6.54 -5.23
CA GLY A 175 19.97 7.44 -4.08
C GLY A 175 19.19 7.03 -2.82
N ALA A 176 18.30 6.03 -2.91
CA ALA A 176 17.55 5.47 -1.78
C ALA A 176 18.08 4.09 -1.35
N TYR A 177 19.35 3.76 -1.64
CA TYR A 177 19.93 2.43 -1.40
C TYR A 177 19.94 1.98 0.07
N SER A 178 19.77 2.91 1.02
CA SER A 178 19.62 2.63 2.45
C SER A 178 18.17 2.46 2.92
N MET A 179 17.19 2.53 2.01
CA MET A 179 15.78 2.27 2.31
C MET A 179 15.60 0.81 2.75
N SER A 180 14.85 0.56 3.81
CA SER A 180 14.53 -0.81 4.22
C SER A 180 13.47 -1.39 3.30
N LEU A 181 13.60 -2.69 3.00
CA LEU A 181 12.58 -3.47 2.30
C LEU A 181 12.12 -4.62 3.22
N PRO A 182 10.81 -4.89 3.31
CA PRO A 182 9.74 -4.12 2.68
C PRO A 182 9.50 -2.78 3.38
N PHE A 183 8.75 -1.90 2.71
CA PHE A 183 8.16 -0.70 3.29
C PHE A 183 6.62 -0.78 3.20
N ASP A 184 5.92 0.04 3.98
CA ASP A 184 4.46 0.17 3.89
C ASP A 184 4.09 0.67 2.49
N CYS A 185 3.42 -0.17 1.72
CA CYS A 185 3.20 0.10 0.33
C CYS A 185 2.07 1.11 0.13
N PRO A 186 2.36 2.24 -0.52
CA PRO A 186 1.35 3.23 -0.82
C PRO A 186 0.31 2.71 -1.82
N MET A 187 -0.95 3.10 -1.66
CA MET A 187 -2.01 2.61 -2.55
C MET A 187 -1.78 2.94 -4.01
N ASP A 188 -1.23 4.13 -4.31
CA ASP A 188 -0.93 4.56 -5.68
C ASP A 188 0.17 3.73 -6.33
N TYR A 189 0.99 3.01 -5.56
CA TYR A 189 1.98 2.10 -6.11
C TYR A 189 1.32 0.87 -6.71
N VAL A 190 0.18 0.42 -6.18
CA VAL A 190 -0.29 -0.96 -6.39
C VAL A 190 -1.71 -1.08 -6.93
N PHE A 191 -2.46 0.03 -6.90
CA PHE A 191 -3.82 0.14 -7.42
C PHE A 191 -3.96 1.28 -8.42
N ASP A 192 -4.97 1.17 -9.28
CA ASP A 192 -5.40 2.28 -10.14
C ASP A 192 -6.35 3.18 -9.33
N LEU A 193 -5.76 4.16 -8.63
CA LEU A 193 -6.51 5.06 -7.74
C LEU A 193 -7.57 5.87 -8.48
N GLN A 194 -7.26 6.35 -9.68
CA GLN A 194 -8.22 7.09 -10.49
C GLN A 194 -9.48 6.25 -10.71
N ARG A 195 -9.32 4.99 -11.14
CA ARG A 195 -10.47 4.10 -11.31
C ARG A 195 -11.16 3.74 -10.00
N PHE A 196 -10.41 3.63 -8.91
CA PHE A 196 -10.97 3.42 -7.57
C PHE A 196 -11.85 4.58 -7.11
N PHE A 197 -11.59 5.82 -7.52
CA PHE A 197 -12.40 6.97 -7.12
C PHE A 197 -13.47 7.36 -8.14
N GLU A 198 -13.21 7.19 -9.44
CA GLU A 198 -14.14 7.61 -10.50
C GLU A 198 -15.16 6.52 -10.87
N ASN A 199 -14.76 5.25 -10.82
CA ASN A 199 -15.56 4.14 -11.35
C ASN A 199 -16.03 3.16 -10.27
N ALA A 200 -15.59 3.34 -9.02
CA ALA A 200 -16.11 2.55 -7.93
C ALA A 200 -17.53 3.04 -7.60
N PRO A 201 -18.52 2.15 -7.52
CA PRO A 201 -19.83 2.55 -7.06
C PRO A 201 -19.70 3.03 -5.60
N PRO A 202 -20.59 3.90 -5.10
CA PRO A 202 -20.51 4.43 -3.73
C PRO A 202 -20.32 3.36 -2.64
N GLN A 203 -20.75 2.13 -2.92
CA GLN A 203 -20.64 0.95 -2.05
C GLN A 203 -19.24 0.34 -1.96
N LEU A 204 -18.27 0.75 -2.80
CA LEU A 204 -16.85 0.36 -2.69
C LEU A 204 -15.98 1.47 -2.07
N ASN A 205 -16.60 2.38 -1.33
CA ASN A 205 -15.89 3.38 -0.54
C ASN A 205 -14.90 2.72 0.42
N PHE A 206 -13.78 3.41 0.62
CA PHE A 206 -12.72 2.96 1.51
C PHE A 206 -12.10 4.07 2.36
N ARG A 207 -11.32 3.65 3.36
CA ARG A 207 -10.40 4.47 4.15
C ARG A 207 -8.99 3.91 4.03
N GLU A 208 -8.00 4.76 4.17
CA GLU A 208 -6.58 4.37 4.16
C GLU A 208 -6.24 3.41 5.31
N PRO A 209 -5.15 2.63 5.19
CA PRO A 209 -4.75 1.68 6.23
C PRO A 209 -4.55 2.31 7.61
N GLU A 210 -3.95 3.51 7.66
CA GLU A 210 -3.70 4.23 8.90
C GLU A 210 -4.97 4.76 9.59
N PHE A 211 -6.13 4.75 8.91
CA PHE A 211 -7.40 5.09 9.55
C PHE A 211 -7.70 4.16 10.73
N LEU A 212 -7.33 2.88 10.64
CA LEU A 212 -7.52 1.89 11.71
C LEU A 212 -6.73 2.23 12.98
N ASN A 213 -5.58 2.89 12.84
CA ASN A 213 -4.72 3.31 13.94
C ASN A 213 -5.11 4.68 14.51
N ARG A 214 -5.92 5.45 13.76
CA ARG A 214 -6.35 6.81 14.09
C ARG A 214 -7.86 6.90 14.28
N LEU A 215 -8.49 5.80 14.69
CA LEU A 215 -9.93 5.77 14.92
C LEU A 215 -10.34 6.82 15.97
N PRO A 216 -11.36 7.64 15.67
CA PRO A 216 -12.04 8.45 16.67
C PRO A 216 -12.50 7.63 17.89
N PRO A 217 -12.61 8.25 19.07
CA PRO A 217 -12.98 7.54 20.30
C PRO A 217 -14.29 6.77 20.24
N ASP A 218 -15.31 7.26 19.53
CA ASP A 218 -16.61 6.61 19.37
C ASP A 218 -16.52 5.36 18.49
N LEU A 219 -15.72 5.41 17.41
CA LEU A 219 -15.43 4.23 16.58
C LEU A 219 -14.61 3.19 17.36
N GLU A 220 -13.61 3.63 18.12
CA GLU A 220 -12.78 2.72 18.92
C GLU A 220 -13.58 2.04 20.03
N GLN A 221 -14.56 2.72 20.62
CA GLN A 221 -15.48 2.14 21.61
C GLN A 221 -16.45 1.12 20.99
N SER A 222 -16.80 1.29 19.71
CA SER A 222 -17.70 0.39 18.98
C SER A 222 -16.92 -0.49 18.01
N ARG A 223 -15.98 -1.27 18.56
CA ARG A 223 -15.12 -2.20 17.81
C ARG A 223 -15.33 -3.64 18.26
N ALA A 224 -15.40 -4.57 17.31
CA ALA A 224 -15.42 -6.01 17.58
C ALA A 224 -14.42 -6.74 16.68
N PHE A 225 -13.92 -7.87 17.18
CA PHE A 225 -12.93 -8.70 16.50
C PHE A 225 -13.50 -10.07 16.15
N VAL A 226 -13.20 -10.58 14.96
CA VAL A 226 -13.65 -11.91 14.50
C VAL A 226 -12.46 -12.76 14.10
N HIS A 227 -12.22 -13.82 14.85
CA HIS A 227 -11.28 -14.87 14.52
C HIS A 227 -11.86 -15.74 13.39
N VAL A 228 -11.31 -15.63 12.19
CA VAL A 228 -11.64 -16.52 11.08
C VAL A 228 -10.89 -17.84 11.27
N VAL A 229 -11.62 -18.90 11.60
CA VAL A 229 -11.09 -20.25 11.84
C VAL A 229 -11.39 -21.18 10.66
N PRO A 230 -10.58 -22.22 10.40
CA PRO A 230 -10.93 -23.29 9.47
C PRO A 230 -12.37 -23.81 9.63
N ARG A 231 -12.98 -24.22 8.52
CA ARG A 231 -14.28 -24.91 8.54
C ARG A 231 -14.13 -26.23 9.32
N GLY A 232 -15.10 -26.55 10.16
CA GLY A 232 -15.07 -27.75 11.02
C GLY A 232 -14.36 -27.59 12.36
N GLN A 233 -13.61 -26.52 12.59
CA GLN A 233 -13.10 -26.18 13.93
C GLN A 233 -14.22 -25.60 14.78
N ALA A 234 -14.36 -26.03 16.04
CA ALA A 234 -15.39 -25.51 16.93
C ALA A 234 -15.30 -23.98 17.07
N LEU A 235 -16.45 -23.30 16.97
CA LEU A 235 -16.51 -21.84 17.15
C LEU A 235 -16.36 -21.41 18.62
N GLU A 236 -16.59 -22.35 19.54
CA GLU A 236 -16.39 -22.20 20.99
C GLU A 236 -15.02 -22.75 21.42
N ASP A 237 -13.99 -22.58 20.58
CA ASP A 237 -12.64 -23.00 20.91
C ASP A 237 -12.11 -22.27 22.16
N PRO A 238 -11.83 -22.96 23.28
CA PRO A 238 -11.37 -22.33 24.52
C PRO A 238 -10.01 -21.62 24.39
N SER A 239 -9.22 -21.94 23.35
CA SER A 239 -7.96 -21.27 23.05
C SER A 239 -8.15 -19.88 22.44
N LEU A 240 -9.34 -19.59 21.89
CA LEU A 240 -9.67 -18.28 21.35
C LEU A 240 -10.19 -17.38 22.47
N PRO A 241 -9.55 -16.23 22.69
CA PRO A 241 -9.97 -15.35 23.77
C PRO A 241 -11.30 -14.67 23.43
N ALA A 242 -12.20 -14.56 24.42
CA ALA A 242 -13.46 -13.83 24.29
C ALA A 242 -13.28 -12.30 24.10
N ALA A 243 -12.07 -11.79 24.34
CA ALA A 243 -11.69 -10.42 24.07
C ALA A 243 -10.21 -10.31 23.68
N VAL A 244 -9.89 -9.40 22.77
CA VAL A 244 -8.50 -9.13 22.34
C VAL A 244 -8.13 -7.69 22.63
N VAL A 245 -6.83 -7.39 22.70
CA VAL A 245 -6.35 -6.00 22.82
C VAL A 245 -6.18 -5.39 21.43
N ARG A 246 -6.86 -4.26 21.18
CA ARG A 246 -6.78 -3.45 19.96
C ARG A 246 -6.78 -1.97 20.34
N GLY A 247 -5.91 -1.16 19.74
CA GLY A 247 -5.80 0.26 20.09
C GLY A 247 -5.54 0.51 21.59
N GLY A 248 -4.88 -0.43 22.29
CA GLY A 248 -4.68 -0.37 23.74
C GLY A 248 -5.91 -0.70 24.60
N ARG A 249 -7.02 -1.15 24.01
CA ARG A 249 -8.28 -1.48 24.70
C ARG A 249 -8.68 -2.94 24.50
N LYS A 250 -9.40 -3.51 25.48
CA LYS A 250 -10.05 -4.82 25.32
C LYS A 250 -11.28 -4.65 24.44
N VAL A 251 -11.34 -5.37 23.32
CA VAL A 251 -12.49 -5.41 22.42
C VAL A 251 -13.11 -6.81 22.42
N PRO A 252 -14.45 -6.94 22.34
CA PRO A 252 -15.10 -8.24 22.24
C PRO A 252 -14.62 -9.03 21.01
N ALA A 253 -14.42 -10.33 21.18
CA ALA A 253 -13.96 -11.22 20.13
C ALA A 253 -14.86 -12.46 20.01
N SER A 254 -15.07 -12.96 18.80
CA SER A 254 -15.65 -14.29 18.58
C SER A 254 -15.01 -14.99 17.39
N ALA A 255 -15.34 -16.27 17.19
CA ALA A 255 -14.98 -17.01 15.99
C ALA A 255 -16.04 -16.90 14.88
N ALA A 256 -15.61 -17.03 13.63
CA ALA A 256 -16.43 -17.35 12.47
C ALA A 256 -15.65 -18.31 11.56
N HIS A 257 -16.33 -19.19 10.84
CA HIS A 257 -15.65 -20.13 9.95
C HIS A 257 -15.08 -19.42 8.70
N SER A 258 -14.05 -20.00 8.12
CA SER A 258 -13.55 -19.70 6.78
C SER A 258 -14.44 -20.34 5.72
N GLY A 259 -14.38 -19.84 4.49
CA GLY A 259 -15.07 -20.40 3.34
C GLY A 259 -16.58 -20.21 3.42
N MET A 260 -17.03 -19.08 3.99
CA MET A 260 -18.45 -18.75 4.06
C MET A 260 -18.95 -18.24 2.71
N THR A 261 -20.17 -18.62 2.33
CA THR A 261 -20.91 -17.98 1.22
C THR A 261 -21.47 -16.62 1.66
N ALA A 262 -22.05 -15.85 0.73
CA ALA A 262 -22.64 -14.55 1.05
C ALA A 262 -23.74 -14.66 2.11
N SER A 263 -24.67 -15.60 1.95
CA SER A 263 -25.72 -15.86 2.93
C SER A 263 -25.16 -16.25 4.31
N GLN A 264 -24.10 -17.06 4.35
CA GLN A 264 -23.45 -17.46 5.61
C GLN A 264 -22.75 -16.28 6.29
N VAL A 265 -22.06 -15.42 5.53
CA VAL A 265 -21.45 -14.19 6.06
C VAL A 265 -22.51 -13.29 6.71
N LEU A 266 -23.63 -13.06 6.01
CA LEU A 266 -24.74 -12.25 6.52
C LEU A 266 -25.32 -12.84 7.80
N GLN A 267 -25.58 -14.15 7.82
CA GLN A 267 -26.15 -14.84 8.98
C GLN A 267 -25.19 -14.81 10.19
N HIS A 268 -23.93 -15.18 10.00
CA HIS A 268 -22.97 -15.29 11.11
C HIS A 268 -22.54 -13.95 11.69
N LEU A 269 -22.51 -12.90 10.86
CA LEU A 269 -22.07 -11.57 11.26
C LEU A 269 -23.23 -10.61 11.58
N ASP A 270 -24.50 -11.04 11.47
CA ASP A 270 -25.67 -10.21 11.83
C ASP A 270 -25.62 -9.69 13.27
N LYS A 271 -25.09 -10.49 14.19
CA LYS A 271 -24.87 -10.09 15.60
C LYS A 271 -23.95 -8.86 15.75
N TYR A 272 -23.21 -8.49 14.70
CA TYR A 272 -22.35 -7.30 14.65
C TYR A 272 -22.94 -6.15 13.85
N LYS A 273 -24.21 -6.19 13.44
CA LYS A 273 -24.83 -5.15 12.60
C LYS A 273 -24.72 -3.74 13.20
N ASP A 274 -24.75 -3.61 14.52
CA ASP A 274 -24.69 -2.32 15.23
C ASP A 274 -23.26 -1.91 15.62
N VAL A 275 -22.27 -2.80 15.45
CA VAL A 275 -20.85 -2.48 15.70
C VAL A 275 -20.33 -1.57 14.60
N ARG A 276 -19.71 -0.45 14.97
CA ARG A 276 -19.17 0.53 14.02
C ARG A 276 -17.91 0.05 13.33
N VAL A 277 -17.01 -0.67 14.00
CA VAL A 277 -15.78 -1.23 13.41
C VAL A 277 -15.73 -2.74 13.62
N LEU A 278 -15.88 -3.51 12.53
CA LEU A 278 -15.70 -4.96 12.55
C LEU A 278 -14.33 -5.30 11.99
N GLU A 279 -13.47 -5.93 12.79
CA GLU A 279 -12.12 -6.33 12.37
C GLU A 279 -12.01 -7.85 12.27
N LEU A 280 -11.55 -8.36 11.13
CA LEU A 280 -11.31 -9.78 10.91
C LEU A 280 -9.86 -10.15 11.21
N SER A 281 -9.60 -11.36 11.69
CA SER A 281 -8.23 -11.85 11.85
C SER A 281 -7.51 -12.05 10.53
N LYS A 282 -8.22 -12.50 9.49
CA LYS A 282 -7.73 -12.68 8.11
C LYS A 282 -8.90 -12.57 7.13
N ALA A 283 -8.62 -12.23 5.87
CA ALA A 283 -9.61 -12.19 4.80
C ALA A 283 -9.40 -13.26 3.72
N VAL A 284 -8.17 -13.71 3.53
CA VAL A 284 -7.88 -14.83 2.63
C VAL A 284 -8.59 -16.08 3.16
N ASP A 285 -9.29 -16.76 2.25
CA ASP A 285 -10.17 -17.90 2.52
C ASP A 285 -11.35 -17.63 3.48
N ALA A 286 -11.56 -16.40 3.99
CA ALA A 286 -12.71 -16.11 4.85
C ALA A 286 -14.04 -16.20 4.10
N PHE A 287 -14.03 -15.74 2.84
CA PHE A 287 -15.19 -15.64 1.97
C PHE A 287 -14.94 -16.41 0.67
N CYS A 288 -15.87 -17.30 0.29
CA CYS A 288 -15.76 -18.14 -0.90
C CYS A 288 -16.64 -17.67 -2.06
N GLY A 289 -17.43 -16.61 -1.90
CA GLY A 289 -18.20 -15.99 -2.98
C GLY A 289 -19.69 -15.86 -2.66
N TRP A 290 -20.42 -15.26 -3.60
CA TRP A 290 -21.88 -15.20 -3.61
C TRP A 290 -22.50 -16.57 -3.85
N ASP A 291 -23.78 -16.67 -3.50
CA ASP A 291 -24.55 -17.90 -3.63
C ASP A 291 -24.80 -18.27 -5.11
N THR A 292 -24.67 -17.32 -6.05
CA THR A 292 -24.77 -17.58 -7.50
C THR A 292 -23.50 -17.22 -8.30
N PRO A 293 -23.18 -17.96 -9.38
CA PRO A 293 -22.07 -17.61 -10.27
C PRO A 293 -22.22 -16.25 -10.97
N SER A 294 -23.46 -15.82 -11.22
CA SER A 294 -23.75 -14.50 -11.83
C SER A 294 -23.32 -13.34 -10.94
N GLU A 295 -23.58 -13.42 -9.64
CA GLU A 295 -23.18 -12.38 -8.68
C GLU A 295 -21.66 -12.35 -8.49
N ASN A 296 -21.02 -13.53 -8.42
CA ASN A 296 -19.56 -13.64 -8.43
C ASN A 296 -18.95 -12.92 -9.64
N LYS A 297 -19.47 -13.20 -10.85
CA LYS A 297 -19.01 -12.55 -12.08
C LYS A 297 -19.26 -11.04 -12.09
N TRP A 298 -20.42 -10.61 -11.60
CA TRP A 298 -20.74 -9.19 -11.49
C TRP A 298 -19.76 -8.46 -10.58
N PHE A 299 -19.49 -9.00 -9.38
CA PHE A 299 -18.57 -8.37 -8.45
C PHE A 299 -17.13 -8.39 -8.95
N ASP A 300 -16.67 -9.49 -9.54
CA ASP A 300 -15.33 -9.57 -10.10
C ASP A 300 -15.13 -8.49 -11.19
N ASN A 301 -16.13 -8.26 -12.05
CA ASN A 301 -16.08 -7.17 -13.03
C ASN A 301 -16.00 -5.79 -12.37
N LEU A 302 -16.70 -5.60 -11.25
CA LEU A 302 -16.72 -4.34 -10.52
C LEU A 302 -15.33 -3.96 -9.99
N VAL A 303 -14.61 -4.91 -9.41
CA VAL A 303 -13.30 -4.66 -8.77
C VAL A 303 -12.12 -4.89 -9.72
N ARG A 304 -12.31 -5.53 -10.87
CA ARG A 304 -11.24 -5.89 -11.82
C ARG A 304 -10.37 -4.70 -12.21
N HIS A 305 -10.97 -3.59 -12.59
CA HIS A 305 -10.23 -2.45 -13.12
C HIS A 305 -9.52 -1.62 -12.04
N PRO A 306 -10.19 -1.21 -10.94
CA PRO A 306 -9.52 -0.50 -9.85
C PRO A 306 -8.34 -1.27 -9.26
N MET A 307 -8.48 -2.59 -9.18
CA MET A 307 -7.43 -3.45 -8.67
C MET A 307 -6.27 -3.57 -9.67
N ARG A 308 -6.50 -3.52 -10.98
CA ARG A 308 -5.46 -3.81 -11.99
C ARG A 308 -4.45 -2.66 -12.11
N LYS A 309 -3.21 -2.92 -11.69
CA LYS A 309 -2.05 -2.08 -12.00
C LYS A 309 -0.94 -2.90 -12.63
N LYS A 310 -0.43 -2.45 -13.77
CA LYS A 310 0.72 -3.06 -14.44
C LYS A 310 2.00 -2.59 -13.74
N TRP A 311 2.92 -3.52 -13.56
CA TRP A 311 4.25 -3.24 -13.03
C TRP A 311 5.28 -3.44 -14.12
N GLU A 312 6.15 -2.45 -14.26
CA GLU A 312 7.33 -2.52 -15.11
C GLU A 312 8.49 -2.07 -14.24
N PHE A 313 9.49 -2.95 -14.09
CA PHE A 313 10.66 -2.66 -13.29
C PHE A 313 11.91 -2.65 -14.17
N LYS A 314 12.77 -1.66 -13.94
CA LYS A 314 14.02 -1.44 -14.67
C LYS A 314 15.21 -1.54 -13.72
N TYR A 315 16.08 -2.54 -13.91
CA TYR A 315 17.20 -2.82 -12.99
C TYR A 315 18.57 -2.53 -13.58
N MET A 316 19.50 -2.04 -12.76
CA MET A 316 20.92 -1.79 -13.12
C MET A 316 21.90 -2.88 -12.68
N GLU A 317 21.43 -4.01 -12.15
CA GLU A 317 22.29 -5.01 -11.51
C GLU A 317 23.08 -5.91 -12.46
N THR A 318 23.16 -5.56 -13.75
CA THR A 318 24.04 -6.27 -14.66
C THR A 318 25.48 -5.97 -14.24
N GLY A 319 26.11 -6.96 -13.59
CA GLY A 319 27.45 -6.87 -13.03
C GLY A 319 28.56 -6.75 -14.07
N GLN A 320 28.57 -5.67 -14.87
CA GLN A 320 29.68 -5.24 -15.71
C GLN A 320 29.75 -3.71 -15.77
N GLU A 321 30.16 -3.07 -14.67
CA GLU A 321 30.66 -1.68 -14.72
C GLU A 321 31.99 -1.56 -15.52
N ALA A 322 32.56 -2.67 -15.99
CA ALA A 322 33.70 -2.70 -16.89
C ALA A 322 33.50 -3.72 -18.03
N GLN A 323 33.47 -3.19 -19.26
CA GLN A 323 33.49 -3.87 -20.58
C GLN A 323 32.11 -4.21 -21.20
N PRO A 324 31.72 -3.54 -22.31
CA PRO A 324 30.52 -3.90 -23.05
C PRO A 324 30.79 -5.11 -23.96
N LYS A 325 29.97 -6.16 -23.85
CA LYS A 325 29.82 -7.15 -24.92
C LYS A 325 28.52 -6.87 -25.69
N TYR A 326 28.72 -6.53 -26.95
CA TYR A 326 27.76 -6.32 -28.05
C TYR A 326 27.27 -4.88 -28.29
N LYS A 327 27.65 -4.42 -29.49
CA LYS A 327 27.38 -3.13 -30.11
C LYS A 327 26.33 -3.39 -31.19
N TYR A 328 25.13 -2.81 -31.08
CA TYR A 328 24.33 -2.24 -32.18
C TYR A 328 23.05 -1.56 -31.61
N TRP A 329 22.95 -0.26 -31.87
CA TRP A 329 21.77 0.64 -31.89
C TRP A 329 20.59 0.45 -30.89
N VAL A 330 20.74 1.09 -29.70
CA VAL A 330 19.82 1.87 -28.81
C VAL A 330 18.35 1.40 -28.62
N PRO A 331 17.85 1.13 -27.38
CA PRO A 331 18.11 1.87 -26.13
C PRO A 331 18.64 0.99 -24.96
N TYR A 332 19.78 1.41 -24.40
CA TYR A 332 20.42 0.94 -23.17
C TYR A 332 20.46 -0.58 -22.92
N PRO A 333 21.46 -1.30 -23.46
CA PRO A 333 21.65 -2.75 -23.31
C PRO A 333 22.04 -3.22 -21.89
N GLU A 334 22.08 -2.32 -20.91
CA GLU A 334 22.58 -2.57 -19.54
C GLU A 334 21.46 -2.93 -18.56
N PHE A 335 20.21 -2.87 -19.00
CA PHE A 335 19.03 -2.97 -18.14
C PHE A 335 18.21 -4.21 -18.41
N GLU A 336 17.95 -4.99 -17.36
CA GLU A 336 16.98 -6.07 -17.39
C GLU A 336 15.61 -5.50 -17.01
N TRP A 337 14.62 -5.67 -17.90
CA TRP A 337 13.23 -5.37 -17.62
C TRP A 337 12.55 -6.61 -17.07
N MET A 338 11.81 -6.45 -15.97
CA MET A 338 10.87 -7.46 -15.53
C MET A 338 9.48 -6.86 -15.50
N ASN A 339 8.56 -7.53 -16.19
CA ASN A 339 7.16 -7.21 -16.17
C ASN A 339 6.48 -7.98 -15.03
N GLY A 340 5.60 -7.29 -14.30
CA GLY A 340 4.63 -7.95 -13.45
C GLY A 340 3.41 -8.36 -14.26
N PHE A 341 3.11 -9.66 -14.22
CA PHE A 341 1.94 -10.31 -14.80
C PHE A 341 1.53 -9.72 -16.17
N ASP A 342 2.26 -10.07 -17.24
CA ASP A 342 1.78 -9.85 -18.61
C ASP A 342 0.56 -10.73 -18.95
N ASP A 343 0.31 -11.76 -18.13
CA ASP A 343 -0.75 -12.72 -18.39
C ASP A 343 -2.07 -12.33 -17.71
N VAL A 344 -3.04 -11.98 -18.54
CA VAL A 344 -4.44 -11.77 -18.15
C VAL A 344 -4.95 -13.01 -17.40
N GLU A 345 -4.43 -14.19 -17.68
CA GLU A 345 -4.84 -15.45 -17.08
C GLU A 345 -4.47 -15.55 -15.58
N GLU A 346 -3.29 -15.06 -15.16
CA GLU A 346 -2.90 -15.09 -13.74
C GLU A 346 -3.66 -14.05 -12.90
N LEU A 347 -3.98 -12.90 -13.49
CA LEU A 347 -4.95 -11.97 -12.90
C LEU A 347 -6.32 -12.67 -12.76
N THR A 348 -6.84 -13.30 -13.81
CA THR A 348 -8.16 -13.95 -13.73
C THR A 348 -8.22 -15.09 -12.71
N THR A 349 -7.15 -15.86 -12.52
CA THR A 349 -7.10 -16.91 -11.48
C THR A 349 -6.98 -16.35 -10.06
N ALA A 350 -6.30 -15.21 -9.88
CA ALA A 350 -6.29 -14.50 -8.59
C ALA A 350 -7.67 -13.97 -8.17
N TYR A 351 -8.56 -13.70 -9.14
CA TYR A 351 -9.95 -13.29 -8.90
C TYR A 351 -10.94 -14.47 -8.89
N ARG A 352 -10.53 -15.71 -9.18
CA ARG A 352 -11.45 -16.86 -9.09
C ARG A 352 -11.81 -17.13 -7.63
N TRP A 353 -13.11 -17.11 -7.36
CA TRP A 353 -13.68 -17.59 -6.11
C TRP A 353 -13.28 -19.06 -5.89
N PRO A 354 -12.76 -19.43 -4.71
CA PRO A 354 -12.56 -20.84 -4.39
C PRO A 354 -13.92 -21.54 -4.42
N GLU A 355 -14.00 -22.73 -5.01
CA GLU A 355 -15.26 -23.49 -5.00
C GLU A 355 -15.68 -23.78 -3.54
N CYS A 356 -16.76 -23.16 -3.10
CA CYS A 356 -17.32 -23.32 -1.74
C CYS A 356 -17.60 -24.79 -1.37
N SER A 357 -17.75 -25.66 -2.37
CA SER A 357 -18.03 -27.09 -2.27
C SER A 357 -16.79 -28.00 -2.28
N LYS A 358 -15.63 -27.58 -2.82
CA LYS A 358 -14.42 -28.43 -2.96
C LYS A 358 -13.45 -28.38 -1.77
N ARG A 359 -13.83 -27.74 -0.67
CA ARG A 359 -13.14 -27.84 0.63
C ARG A 359 -14.07 -28.44 1.70
N ALA A 360 -15.03 -29.27 1.27
CA ALA A 360 -15.90 -30.06 2.11
C ALA A 360 -15.16 -31.26 2.71
#